data_AF-A0A2D0KPX2-F1
#
_entry.id   AF-A0A2D0KPX2-F1
#
_cell.length_a   1.000
_cell.length_b   1.000
_cell.length_c   1.000
_cell.angle_alpha   90.00
_cell.angle_beta   90.00
_cell.angle_gamma   90.00
#
_symmetry.space_group_name_H-M   'P 1'
#
loop_
_entity.id
_entity.type
_entity.pdbx_description
1 polymer ?
#
loop_
_entity_poly.entity_id
_entity_poly.type
_entity_poly.pdbx_seq_one_letter_code
_entity_poly.pdbx_strand_id
1 'polypeptide(L)' 'MDNELVEYQLAFLLAISMAEAGENAGDLRARITKYMGKLFESDKSFGKEKRAQSLSSIYGKADNMYFDMIRKED' A
#
# COMPACT_ATOMS: atom_id res chain seq x y z
N MET A 1 2.07 -15.56 12.28
CA MET A 1 1.70 -14.13 12.21
C MET A 1 0.55 -14.03 11.23
N ASP A 2 -0.54 -13.37 11.62
CA ASP A 2 -1.75 -13.33 10.79
C ASP A 2 -1.50 -12.48 9.53
N ASN A 3 -1.73 -13.06 8.35
CA ASN A 3 -1.46 -12.36 7.08
C ASN A 3 -2.30 -11.08 6.97
N GLU A 4 -3.49 -11.08 7.57
CA GLU A 4 -4.36 -9.91 7.61
C GLU A 4 -3.75 -8.77 8.44
N LEU A 5 -3.17 -9.08 9.61
CA LEU A 5 -2.51 -8.10 10.46
C LEU A 5 -1.31 -7.43 9.74
N VAL A 6 -0.53 -8.22 9.01
CA VAL A 6 0.61 -7.72 8.23
C VAL A 6 0.16 -6.79 7.11
N GLU A 7 -0.89 -7.17 6.37
CA GLU A 7 -1.46 -6.31 5.33
C GLU A 7 -1.96 -4.98 5.91
N TYR A 8 -2.63 -5.02 7.07
CA TYR A 8 -3.11 -3.82 7.75
C TYR A 8 -1.97 -2.90 8.20
N GLN A 9 -0.88 -3.46 8.75
CA GLN A 9 0.30 -2.69 9.15
C GLN A 9 0.99 -2.02 7.95
N LEU A 10 1.11 -2.74 6.83
CA LEU A 10 1.68 -2.19 5.60
C LEU A 10 0.79 -1.11 4.99
N ALA A 11 -0.52 -1.33 4.97
CA ALA A 11 -1.49 -0.34 4.50
C ALA A 11 -1.45 0.94 5.34
N PHE A 12 -1.35 0.80 6.67
CA PHE A 12 -1.25 1.93 7.59
C PHE A 12 0.03 2.75 7.38
N LEU A 13 1.18 2.08 7.26
CA LEU A 13 2.45 2.77 6.97
C LEU A 13 2.41 3.52 5.63
N LEU A 14 1.78 2.91 4.61
CA LEU A 14 1.58 3.56 3.32
C LEU A 14 0.67 4.79 3.44
N ALA A 15 -0.43 4.68 4.19
CA ALA A 15 -1.36 5.79 4.41
C ALA A 15 -0.68 6.99 5.11
N ILE A 16 0.11 6.75 6.17
CA ILE A 16 0.91 7.80 6.83
C ILE A 16 1.89 8.43 5.84
N SER A 17 2.62 7.60 5.10
CA SER A 17 3.62 8.10 4.14
C SER A 17 2.97 8.96 3.06
N MET A 18 1.75 8.63 2.63
CA MET A 18 0.96 9.43 1.70
C MET A 18 0.48 10.74 2.33
N ALA A 19 0.01 10.73 3.58
CA ALA A 19 -0.38 11.94 4.31
C ALA A 19 0.79 12.93 4.46
N GLU A 20 1.95 12.43 4.88
CA GLU A 20 3.19 13.22 5.04
C GLU A 20 3.73 13.75 3.70
N ALA A 21 3.45 13.06 2.59
CA ALA A 21 3.87 13.50 1.26
C ALA A 21 3.04 14.67 0.70
N GLY A 22 1.85 14.94 1.27
CA GLY A 22 0.94 16.00 0.83
C GLY A 22 0.62 15.93 -0.66
N GLU A 23 0.90 17.00 -1.40
CA GLU A 23 0.66 17.09 -2.86
C GLU A 23 1.38 15.98 -3.67
N ASN A 24 2.42 15.35 -3.11
CA ASN A 24 3.21 14.31 -3.78
C ASN A 24 2.74 12.87 -3.45
N ALA A 25 1.60 12.70 -2.78
CA ALA A 25 1.08 11.38 -2.39
C ALA A 25 0.91 10.41 -3.58
N GLY A 26 0.46 10.92 -4.73
CA GLY A 26 0.31 10.14 -5.97
C GLY A 26 1.64 9.61 -6.51
N ASP A 27 2.68 10.45 -6.51
CA ASP A 27 4.03 10.08 -6.96
C ASP A 27 4.68 9.05 -6.03
N LEU A 28 4.44 9.19 -4.71
CA LEU A 28 4.89 8.21 -3.74
C LEU A 28 4.24 6.84 -3.99
N ARG A 29 2.92 6.80 -4.19
CA ARG A 29 2.18 5.58 -4.51
C ARG A 29 2.72 4.91 -5.78
N ALA A 30 2.99 5.69 -6.83
CA ALA A 30 3.55 5.18 -8.08
C ALA A 30 4.94 4.55 -7.88
N ARG A 31 5.82 5.19 -7.10
CA ARG A 31 7.16 4.66 -6.77
C ARG A 31 7.09 3.36 -5.98
N ILE A 32 6.23 3.30 -4.96
CA ILE A 32 6.04 2.09 -4.15
C ILE A 32 5.49 0.95 -5.00
N THR A 33 4.51 1.22 -5.86
CA THR A 33 3.96 0.23 -6.81
C THR A 33 5.06 -0.34 -7.70
N LYS A 34 5.93 0.52 -8.24
CA LYS A 34 7.07 0.11 -9.06
C LYS A 34 8.05 -0.78 -8.29
N TYR A 35 8.41 -0.44 -7.06
CA TYR A 35 9.37 -1.22 -6.27
C TYR A 35 8.78 -2.55 -5.78
N MET A 36 7.51 -2.56 -5.37
CA MET A 36 6.82 -3.80 -5.02
C MET A 36 6.69 -4.72 -6.24
N GLY A 37 6.38 -4.19 -7.42
CA GLY A 37 6.37 -4.95 -8.66
C GLY A 37 7.69 -5.68 -8.90
N LYS A 38 8.83 -4.97 -8.75
CA LYS A 38 10.17 -5.57 -8.84
C LYS A 38 10.44 -6.64 -7.79
N LEU A 39 10.03 -6.40 -6.54
CA LEU A 39 10.18 -7.36 -5.45
C LEU A 39 9.39 -8.64 -5.71
N PHE A 40 8.18 -8.52 -6.24
CA PHE A 40 7.39 -9.69 -6.59
C PHE A 40 7.93 -10.41 -7.82
N GLU A 41 8.46 -9.70 -8.82
CA GLU A 41 9.14 -10.31 -9.98
C GLU A 41 10.33 -11.18 -9.57
N SER A 42 11.09 -10.79 -8.55
CA SER A 42 12.20 -11.59 -8.03
C SER A 42 11.75 -12.78 -7.15
N ASP A 43 10.58 -12.69 -6.52
CA ASP A 43 10.04 -13.77 -5.69
C ASP A 43 9.22 -14.79 -6.52
N LYS A 44 9.87 -15.89 -6.92
CA LYS A 44 9.23 -16.98 -7.69
C LYS A 44 8.19 -17.79 -6.91
N SER A 45 8.08 -17.62 -5.59
CA SER A 45 7.12 -18.36 -4.75
C SER A 45 5.70 -17.79 -4.85
N PHE A 46 5.56 -16.52 -5.22
CA PHE A 46 4.28 -15.87 -5.40
C PHE A 46 3.77 -16.04 -6.84
N GLY A 47 2.57 -16.60 -7.03
CA GLY A 47 1.90 -16.63 -8.34
C GLY A 47 1.42 -15.24 -8.78
N LYS A 48 1.39 -14.95 -10.09
CA LYS A 48 1.00 -13.63 -10.66
C LYS A 48 -0.33 -13.10 -10.12
N GLU A 49 -1.32 -13.96 -10.00
CA GLU A 49 -2.67 -13.59 -9.54
C GLU A 49 -2.70 -13.23 -8.05
N LYS A 50 -2.01 -14.02 -7.21
CA LYS A 50 -1.86 -13.74 -5.77
C LYS A 50 -1.12 -12.43 -5.50
N ARG A 51 -0.14 -12.07 -6.34
CA ARG A 51 0.59 -10.79 -6.25
C ARG A 51 -0.34 -9.60 -6.47
N ALA A 52 -1.11 -9.64 -7.56
CA ALA A 52 -2.04 -8.57 -7.91
C ALA A 52 -3.13 -8.38 -6.84
N GLN A 53 -3.68 -9.48 -6.30
CA GLN A 53 -4.65 -9.42 -5.20
C GLN A 53 -4.07 -8.81 -3.93
N SER A 54 -2.88 -9.25 -3.50
CA SER A 54 -2.25 -8.75 -2.26
C SER A 54 -1.93 -7.26 -2.35
N LEU A 55 -1.40 -6.81 -3.49
CA LEU A 55 -1.15 -5.38 -3.76
C LEU A 55 -2.44 -4.56 -3.76
N SER A 56 -3.47 -5.05 -4.45
CA SER A 56 -4.77 -4.38 -4.51
C SER A 56 -5.39 -4.23 -3.12
N SER A 57 -5.31 -5.27 -2.28
CA SER A 57 -5.77 -5.26 -0.88
C SER A 57 -5.05 -4.17 -0.07
N ILE A 58 -3.71 -4.14 -0.12
CA ILE A 58 -2.90 -3.17 0.62
C ILE A 58 -3.20 -1.74 0.17
N TYR A 59 -3.27 -1.47 -1.14
CA TYR A 59 -3.59 -0.13 -1.64
C TYR A 59 -5.00 0.30 -1.29
N GLY A 60 -6.00 -0.58 -1.40
CA GLY A 60 -7.38 -0.24 -1.03
C GLY A 60 -7.51 0.08 0.46
N LYS A 61 -6.85 -0.70 1.33
CA LYS A 61 -6.80 -0.42 2.77
C LYS A 61 -6.09 0.91 3.06
N ALA A 62 -4.97 1.19 2.39
CA ALA A 62 -4.21 2.43 2.57
C ALA A 62 -4.98 3.66 2.12
N ASP A 63 -5.65 3.59 0.96
CA ASP A 63 -6.48 4.69 0.44
C ASP A 63 -7.61 5.00 1.44
N ASN A 64 -8.32 3.99 1.95
CA ASN A 64 -9.37 4.18 2.96
C ASN A 64 -8.82 4.86 4.23
N MET A 65 -7.67 4.40 4.75
CA MET A 65 -7.04 5.01 5.92
C MET A 65 -6.58 6.44 5.66
N TYR A 66 -5.97 6.71 4.51
CA TYR A 66 -5.49 8.03 4.11
C TYR A 66 -6.65 9.04 4.02
N PHE A 67 -7.76 8.66 3.38
CA PHE A 67 -8.94 9.52 3.30
C PHE A 67 -9.60 9.75 4.66
N ASP A 68 -9.63 8.73 5.53
CA ASP A 68 -10.13 8.88 6.90
C ASP A 68 -9.25 9.80 7.76
N MET A 69 -7.93 9.80 7.54
CA MET A 69 -6.98 10.67 8.25
C MET A 69 -7.19 12.14 7.86
N ILE A 70 -7.18 12.44 6.56
CA ILE A 70 -7.35 13.81 6.06
C ILE A 70 -8.75 14.35 6.39
N ARG A 71 -9.80 13.52 6.27
CA ARG A 71 -11.18 13.95 6.57
C ARG A 71 -11.41 14.26 8.05
N LYS A 72 -10.57 13.77 8.96
CA LYS A 72 -10.67 14.02 10.41
C LYS A 72 -9.78 15.18 10.88
N GLU A 73 -8.94 15.73 10.01
CA GLU A 73 -8.11 16.90 10.31
C GLU A 73 -8.81 18.24 9.93
N ASP A 74 -9.88 18.19 9.13
CA ASP A 74 -10.84 19.29 8.88
C ASP A 74 -12.00 19.29 9.90
#